data_AF-A0A699U7Z8-F1
#
_entry.id   AF-A0A699U7Z8-F1
#
_cell.length_a   1.000
_cell.length_b   1.000
_cell.length_c   1.000
_cell.angle_alpha   90.00
_cell.angle_beta   90.00
_cell.angle_gamma   90.00
#
_symmetry.space_group_name_H-M   'P 1'
#
loop_
_entity.id
_entity.type
_entity.pdbx_description
1 polymer ?
#
loop_
_entity_poly.entity_id
_entity_poly.type
_entity_poly.pdbx_seq_one_letter_code
_entity_poly.pdbx_strand_id
1 'polypeptide(L)'
;HSCVVIGECLVLFGGINNTGIYQNDTWIAQPATNTTLLLWRLLDVCPLAPPTYGAHACSSFDNRRMIIHEGIGLPRMRLNDTWVLHLSDNFCFGTWHQSLTYPVPSPRSGYTLTYIGGTKTLLFGGRGMGYEVLHDVLYFDLSQAHLRWVPVLFKLCNIPDVLSITRVGHSVTMSL
;
A
#
# COMPACT_ATOMS: atom_id res chain seq x y z
N HIS A 1 -2.58 7.50 7.06
CA HIS A 1 -3.02 6.16 7.49
C HIS A 1 -3.37 5.40 6.23
N SER A 2 -3.35 4.09 6.32
CA SER A 2 -3.75 3.18 5.23
C SER A 2 -4.70 2.14 5.79
N CYS A 3 -5.80 1.86 5.10
CA CYS A 3 -6.84 0.94 5.55
C CYS A 3 -7.32 0.09 4.38
N VAL A 4 -7.38 -1.23 4.58
CA VAL A 4 -7.83 -2.21 3.58
C VAL A 4 -8.83 -3.18 4.20
N VAL A 5 -9.65 -3.80 3.34
CA VAL A 5 -10.48 -4.94 3.70
C VAL A 5 -9.69 -6.23 3.45
N ILE A 6 -9.64 -7.12 4.43
CA ILE A 6 -9.01 -8.45 4.34
C ILE A 6 -9.98 -9.48 4.91
N GLY A 7 -10.55 -10.33 4.04
CA GLY A 7 -11.69 -11.17 4.43
C GLY A 7 -12.86 -10.29 4.85
N GLU A 8 -13.36 -10.46 6.07
CA GLU A 8 -14.40 -9.60 6.66
C GLU A 8 -13.85 -8.55 7.65
N CYS A 9 -12.53 -8.43 7.71
CA CYS A 9 -11.84 -7.55 8.65
C CYS A 9 -11.42 -6.24 7.95
N LEU A 10 -11.43 -5.14 8.70
CA LEU A 10 -10.66 -3.94 8.33
C LEU A 10 -9.29 -4.03 8.97
N VAL A 11 -8.24 -3.74 8.20
CA VAL A 11 -6.86 -3.66 8.69
C VAL A 11 -6.34 -2.27 8.43
N LEU A 12 -5.93 -1.58 9.50
CA LEU A 12 -5.42 -0.23 9.47
C LEU A 12 -3.95 -0.21 9.91
N PHE A 13 -3.13 0.52 9.17
CA PHE A 13 -1.74 0.79 9.53
C PHE A 13 -1.47 2.29 9.61
N GLY A 14 -0.82 2.68 10.70
CA GLY A 14 -0.25 4.00 10.93
C GLY A 14 -1.25 5.15 10.80
N GLY A 15 -0.74 6.34 10.51
CA GLY A 15 -1.52 7.56 10.55
C GLY A 15 -0.80 8.67 11.27
N ILE A 16 -1.52 9.76 11.52
CA ILE A 16 -1.02 10.88 12.30
C ILE A 16 -2.04 11.11 13.42
N ASN A 17 -1.59 11.13 14.66
CA ASN A 17 -2.47 11.38 15.80
C ASN A 17 -2.71 12.89 16.01
N ASN A 18 -3.48 13.25 17.03
CA ASN A 18 -3.80 14.63 17.37
C ASN A 18 -2.60 15.49 17.80
N THR A 19 -1.45 14.89 18.09
CA THR A 19 -0.20 15.60 18.40
C THR A 19 0.75 15.72 17.20
N GLY A 20 0.33 15.26 16.02
CA GLY A 20 1.13 15.31 14.80
C GLY A 20 2.19 14.20 14.70
N ILE A 21 2.16 13.21 15.60
CA ILE A 21 3.10 12.09 15.60
C ILE A 21 2.62 11.03 14.61
N TYR A 22 3.54 10.59 13.74
CA TYR A 22 3.32 9.47 12.85
C TYR A 22 3.29 8.17 13.65
N GLN A 23 2.25 7.37 13.44
CA GLN A 23 2.08 6.07 14.06
C GLN A 23 2.55 4.96 13.11
N ASN A 24 3.02 3.85 13.68
CA ASN A 24 3.37 2.60 12.99
C ASN A 24 2.67 1.39 13.61
N ASP A 25 1.60 1.61 14.37
CA ASP A 25 0.76 0.57 14.92
C ASP A 25 -0.15 -0.04 13.84
N THR A 26 -0.55 -1.28 14.08
CA THR A 26 -1.49 -2.01 13.21
C THR A 26 -2.74 -2.33 14.00
N TRP A 27 -3.90 -1.99 13.46
CA TRP A 27 -5.20 -2.23 14.06
C TRP A 27 -6.02 -3.15 13.18
N ILE A 28 -6.88 -3.96 13.79
CA ILE A 28 -7.86 -4.77 13.11
C ILE A 28 -9.25 -4.52 13.67
N ALA A 29 -10.24 -4.41 12.78
CA ALA A 29 -11.65 -4.31 13.13
C ALA A 29 -12.42 -5.51 12.58
N GLN A 30 -13.27 -6.10 13.41
CA GLN A 30 -14.16 -7.19 13.02
C GLN A 30 -15.61 -6.82 13.32
N PRO A 31 -16.57 -7.17 12.46
CA PRO A 31 -17.98 -6.95 12.73
C PRO A 31 -18.43 -7.78 13.92
N ALA A 32 -19.13 -7.17 14.87
CA ALA A 32 -19.78 -7.89 15.96
C ALA A 32 -21.05 -8.57 15.45
N THR A 33 -21.22 -9.84 15.78
CA THR A 33 -22.32 -10.70 15.32
C THR A 33 -23.69 -10.04 15.52
N ASN A 34 -24.50 -9.99 14.46
CA ASN A 34 -25.87 -9.43 14.47
C ASN A 34 -25.97 -7.96 14.89
N THR A 35 -24.90 -7.17 14.72
CA THR A 35 -24.91 -5.73 15.00
C THR A 35 -24.24 -4.96 13.87
N THR A 36 -24.36 -3.64 13.90
CA THR A 36 -23.61 -2.73 13.02
C THR A 36 -22.28 -2.27 13.65
N LEU A 37 -21.85 -2.89 14.74
CA LEU A 37 -20.66 -2.48 15.49
C LEU A 37 -19.40 -3.12 14.90
N LEU A 38 -18.33 -2.32 14.80
CA LEU A 38 -16.98 -2.79 14.51
C LEU A 38 -16.16 -2.81 15.80
N LEU A 39 -15.63 -3.97 16.14
CA LEU A 39 -14.75 -4.17 17.29
C LEU A 39 -13.31 -3.97 16.86
N TRP A 40 -12.75 -2.82 17.22
CA TRP A 40 -11.35 -2.48 16.96
C TRP A 40 -10.46 -3.03 18.07
N ARG A 41 -9.32 -3.60 17.69
CA ARG A 41 -8.24 -3.96 18.60
C ARG A 41 -6.88 -3.74 17.97
N LEU A 42 -5.89 -3.49 18.83
CA LEU A 42 -4.49 -3.51 18.41
C LEU A 42 -4.14 -4.94 17.96
N LEU A 43 -3.54 -5.06 16.78
CA LEU A 43 -3.06 -6.33 16.27
C LEU A 43 -1.71 -6.64 16.91
N ASP A 44 -1.54 -7.87 17.40
CA ASP A 44 -0.24 -8.33 17.87
C ASP A 44 0.69 -8.52 16.66
N VAL A 45 1.72 -7.69 16.56
CA VAL A 45 2.69 -7.71 15.46
C VAL A 45 4.11 -7.79 16.01
N CYS A 46 4.98 -8.49 15.28
CA CYS A 46 6.40 -8.56 15.64
C CYS A 46 7.05 -7.16 15.70
N PRO A 47 8.12 -6.98 16.49
CA PRO A 47 8.79 -5.67 16.64
C PRO A 47 9.34 -5.07 15.34
N LEU A 48 9.62 -5.92 14.35
CA LEU A 48 9.98 -5.47 13.02
C LEU A 48 8.71 -5.05 12.28
N ALA A 49 8.55 -3.75 12.05
CA ALA A 49 7.42 -3.15 11.36
C ALA A 49 7.90 -1.99 10.46
N PRO A 50 7.09 -1.55 9.48
CA PRO A 50 7.42 -0.38 8.69
C PRO A 50 7.61 0.84 9.62
N PRO A 51 8.59 1.71 9.38
CA PRO A 51 8.80 2.85 10.25
C PRO A 51 7.67 3.91 10.13
N THR A 52 7.67 4.88 11.03
CA THR A 52 6.59 5.87 11.18
C THR A 52 6.60 6.92 10.07
N TYR A 53 5.84 6.67 8.99
CA TYR A 53 5.80 7.55 7.82
C TYR A 53 4.38 7.90 7.36
N GLY A 54 4.28 8.99 6.59
CA GLY A 54 3.04 9.49 6.00
C GLY A 54 2.88 9.13 4.52
N ALA A 55 1.70 9.40 3.97
CA ALA A 55 1.42 9.36 2.53
C ALA A 55 1.76 8.03 1.80
N HIS A 56 1.76 6.92 2.54
CA HIS A 56 1.88 5.57 1.99
C HIS A 56 0.52 5.11 1.42
N ALA A 57 0.57 4.33 0.34
CA ALA A 57 -0.61 3.67 -0.22
C ALA A 57 -0.57 2.17 0.08
N CYS A 58 -1.74 1.58 0.30
CA CYS A 58 -1.87 0.17 0.62
C CYS A 58 -2.85 -0.55 -0.30
N SER A 59 -2.69 -1.86 -0.40
CA SER A 59 -3.69 -2.74 -1.00
C SER A 59 -3.74 -4.06 -0.26
N SER A 60 -4.86 -4.77 -0.34
CA SER A 60 -4.96 -6.15 0.14
C SER A 60 -4.97 -7.10 -1.04
N PHE A 61 -4.50 -8.31 -0.79
CA PHE A 61 -4.58 -9.43 -1.71
C PHE A 61 -4.82 -10.72 -0.93
N ASP A 62 -5.31 -11.74 -1.64
CA ASP A 62 -5.56 -13.12 -1.14
C ASP A 62 -6.30 -13.29 0.19
N ASN A 63 -7.03 -12.27 0.64
CA ASN A 63 -7.77 -12.23 1.90
C ASN A 63 -6.92 -12.52 3.14
N ARG A 64 -5.59 -12.39 3.07
CA ARG A 64 -4.68 -12.62 4.21
C ARG A 64 -3.54 -11.63 4.30
N ARG A 65 -3.24 -10.89 3.23
CA ARG A 65 -2.06 -10.03 3.19
C ARG A 65 -2.40 -8.60 2.83
N MET A 66 -1.69 -7.68 3.49
CA MET A 66 -1.68 -6.25 3.17
C MET A 66 -0.31 -5.92 2.62
N ILE A 67 -0.26 -5.20 1.49
CA ILE A 67 0.96 -4.57 0.99
C ILE A 67 0.88 -3.07 1.25
N ILE A 68 2.01 -2.51 1.70
CA ILE A 68 2.26 -1.08 1.80
C ILE A 68 3.50 -0.76 0.97
N HIS A 69 3.42 0.29 0.19
CA HIS A 69 4.61 0.94 -0.34
C HIS A 69 4.77 2.27 0.40
N GLU A 70 6.00 2.64 0.73
CA GLU A 70 6.24 3.84 1.53
C GLU A 70 6.02 5.13 0.75
N GLY A 71 5.68 6.20 1.48
CA GLY A 71 5.40 7.50 0.92
C GLY A 71 6.43 8.54 1.32
N ILE A 72 6.07 9.35 2.31
CA ILE A 72 6.86 10.49 2.80
C ILE A 72 7.26 10.23 4.25
N GLY A 73 8.56 10.05 4.48
CA GLY A 73 9.15 10.04 5.81
C GLY A 73 9.60 11.41 6.29
N LEU A 74 10.12 11.48 7.51
CA LEU A 74 10.69 12.71 8.08
C LEU A 74 12.14 12.93 7.59
N PRO A 75 12.56 14.17 7.27
CA PRO A 75 11.82 15.44 7.29
C PRO A 75 11.27 15.80 5.90
N ARG A 76 10.34 15.00 5.36
CA ARG A 76 9.78 15.04 3.98
C ARG A 76 10.61 14.33 2.91
N MET A 77 11.39 13.32 3.31
CA MET A 77 12.07 12.44 2.37
C MET A 77 11.06 11.46 1.76
N ARG A 78 11.05 11.30 0.43
CA ARG A 78 10.27 10.21 -0.17
C ARG A 78 11.02 8.92 -0.02
N LEU A 79 10.27 7.86 0.21
CA LEU A 79 10.77 6.53 0.47
C LEU A 79 10.32 5.58 -0.63
N ASN A 80 10.92 4.40 -0.67
CA ASN A 80 10.61 3.36 -1.64
C ASN A 80 10.61 1.95 -1.03
N ASP A 81 10.56 1.85 0.30
CA ASP A 81 10.43 0.55 0.93
C ASP A 81 9.07 -0.06 0.61
N THR A 82 9.04 -1.38 0.50
CA THR A 82 7.82 -2.15 0.30
C THR A 82 7.71 -3.13 1.46
N TRP A 83 6.56 -3.14 2.11
CA TRP A 83 6.29 -3.98 3.26
C TRP A 83 5.04 -4.82 3.02
N VAL A 84 5.07 -6.06 3.48
CA VAL A 84 3.93 -6.98 3.40
C VAL A 84 3.61 -7.48 4.80
N LEU A 85 2.38 -7.25 5.24
CA LEU A 85 1.83 -7.84 6.45
C LEU A 85 1.19 -9.19 6.09
N HIS A 86 1.60 -10.23 6.79
CA HIS A 86 0.98 -11.54 6.75
C HIS A 86 0.12 -11.72 8.00
N LEU A 87 -1.19 -11.91 7.83
CA LEU A 87 -2.09 -12.21 8.93
C LEU A 87 -2.15 -13.71 9.20
N SER A 88 -2.25 -14.04 10.48
CA SER A 88 -2.58 -15.39 10.96
C SER A 88 -3.99 -15.83 10.54
N ASP A 89 -4.23 -17.15 10.51
CA ASP A 89 -5.54 -17.73 10.15
C ASP A 89 -6.70 -17.22 11.01
N ASN A 90 -6.44 -17.00 12.29
CA ASN A 90 -7.43 -16.50 13.25
C ASN A 90 -7.42 -14.97 13.38
N PHE A 91 -6.63 -14.28 12.56
CA PHE A 91 -6.43 -12.84 12.58
C PHE A 91 -5.90 -12.28 13.91
N CYS A 92 -5.48 -13.10 14.87
CA CYS A 92 -5.07 -12.65 16.20
C CYS A 92 -3.72 -11.92 16.17
N PHE A 93 -2.81 -12.38 15.32
CA PHE A 93 -1.47 -11.80 15.13
C PHE A 93 -1.13 -11.60 13.65
N GLY A 94 -0.09 -10.81 13.38
CA GLY A 94 0.48 -10.64 12.06
C GLY A 94 2.00 -10.43 12.07
N THR A 95 2.63 -10.62 10.91
CA THR A 95 4.08 -10.43 10.75
C THR A 95 4.35 -9.54 9.56
N TRP A 96 5.09 -8.46 9.78
CA TRP A 96 5.57 -7.58 8.73
C TRP A 96 6.88 -8.12 8.14
N HIS A 97 6.96 -8.12 6.82
CA HIS A 97 8.16 -8.45 6.07
C HIS A 97 8.52 -7.31 5.13
N GLN A 98 9.77 -6.82 5.23
CA GLN A 98 10.30 -5.91 4.24
C GLN A 98 10.67 -6.68 2.98
N SER A 99 10.21 -6.20 1.83
CA SER A 99 10.51 -6.75 0.53
C SER A 99 11.78 -6.12 -0.02
N LEU A 100 12.90 -6.85 0.05
CA LEU A 100 14.22 -6.43 -0.43
C LEU A 100 14.44 -6.86 -1.89
N THR A 101 13.62 -6.34 -2.79
CA THR A 101 13.56 -6.81 -4.19
C THR A 101 14.22 -5.85 -5.15
N TYR A 102 14.70 -6.32 -6.29
CA TYR A 102 15.14 -5.46 -7.38
C TYR A 102 14.41 -5.81 -8.69
N PRO A 103 14.02 -4.81 -9.50
CA PRO A 103 14.10 -3.37 -9.23
C PRO A 103 13.16 -2.91 -8.10
N VAL A 104 13.32 -1.67 -7.62
CA VAL A 104 12.40 -0.98 -6.70
C VAL A 104 11.90 0.29 -7.41
N PRO A 105 10.62 0.69 -7.24
CA PRO A 105 10.15 1.99 -7.70
C PRO A 105 11.05 3.11 -7.17
N SER A 106 11.21 4.17 -7.96
CA SER A 106 11.89 5.37 -7.47
C SER A 106 11.10 5.97 -6.29
N PRO A 107 11.77 6.58 -5.28
CA PRO A 107 11.08 7.16 -4.14
C PRO A 107 10.03 8.21 -4.53
N ARG A 108 8.80 8.01 -4.05
CA ARG A 108 7.62 8.76 -4.52
C ARG A 108 6.52 8.89 -3.47
N SER A 109 5.56 9.77 -3.73
CA SER A 109 4.39 10.01 -2.87
C SER A 109 3.14 10.32 -3.68
N GLY A 110 1.93 10.04 -3.17
CA GLY A 110 0.68 10.39 -3.85
C GLY A 110 0.40 9.58 -5.13
N TYR A 111 1.02 8.42 -5.23
CA TYR A 111 0.73 7.37 -6.20
C TYR A 111 -0.46 6.53 -5.74
N THR A 112 -0.97 5.67 -6.62
CA THR A 112 -1.96 4.64 -6.26
C THR A 112 -1.31 3.27 -6.17
N LEU A 113 -1.85 2.43 -5.30
CA LEU A 113 -1.47 1.02 -5.15
C LEU A 113 -2.75 0.18 -5.16
N THR A 114 -2.93 -0.67 -6.16
CA THR A 114 -4.20 -1.36 -6.41
C THR A 114 -3.98 -2.80 -6.80
N TYR A 115 -4.56 -3.75 -6.07
CA TYR A 115 -4.61 -5.15 -6.47
C TYR A 115 -5.44 -5.31 -7.75
N ILE A 116 -4.85 -5.93 -8.77
CA ILE A 116 -5.45 -6.12 -10.11
C ILE A 116 -5.72 -7.60 -10.42
N GLY A 117 -5.76 -8.45 -9.40
CA GLY A 117 -6.05 -9.88 -9.54
C GLY A 117 -4.81 -10.78 -9.61
N GLY A 118 -5.05 -12.08 -9.41
CA GLY A 118 -4.00 -13.11 -9.38
C GLY A 118 -2.95 -12.84 -8.32
N THR A 119 -1.74 -12.51 -8.76
CA THR A 119 -0.61 -12.17 -7.88
C THR A 119 -0.11 -10.75 -8.08
N LYS A 120 -0.93 -9.83 -8.61
CA LYS A 120 -0.42 -8.53 -9.09
C LYS A 120 -1.07 -7.36 -8.37
N THR A 121 -0.23 -6.47 -7.85
CA THR A 121 -0.63 -5.17 -7.32
C THR A 121 0.03 -4.07 -8.13
N LEU A 122 -0.77 -3.24 -8.79
CA LEU A 122 -0.33 -2.16 -9.65
C LEU A 122 0.05 -0.92 -8.83
N LEU A 123 1.18 -0.31 -9.15
CA LEU A 123 1.55 1.05 -8.75
C LEU A 123 1.48 1.96 -9.98
N PHE A 124 0.87 3.13 -9.83
CA PHE A 124 0.82 4.12 -10.90
C PHE A 124 1.12 5.54 -10.43
N GLY A 125 2.01 6.20 -11.18
CA GLY A 125 2.28 7.63 -11.09
C GLY A 125 2.84 8.09 -9.74
N GLY A 126 2.33 9.21 -9.25
CA GLY A 126 2.79 9.87 -8.03
C GLY A 126 3.76 11.00 -8.31
N ARG A 127 4.44 11.45 -7.25
CA ARG A 127 5.40 12.55 -7.29
C ARG A 127 6.74 12.13 -6.73
N GLY A 128 7.80 12.24 -7.55
CA GLY A 128 9.15 11.84 -7.19
C GLY A 128 9.93 12.88 -6.38
N MET A 129 11.20 12.60 -6.12
CA MET A 129 12.07 13.42 -5.26
C MET A 129 12.31 14.83 -5.79
N GLY A 130 12.41 15.01 -7.10
CA GLY A 130 12.52 16.31 -7.77
C GLY A 130 11.18 17.02 -7.98
N TYR A 131 10.10 16.53 -7.35
CA TYR A 131 8.73 17.01 -7.52
C TYR A 131 8.13 16.82 -8.91
N GLU A 132 8.79 16.04 -9.77
CA GLU A 132 8.27 15.59 -11.05
C GLU A 132 7.03 14.71 -10.87
N VAL A 133 6.05 14.86 -11.76
CA VAL A 133 4.86 14.01 -11.78
C VAL A 133 5.17 12.79 -12.62
N LEU A 134 5.09 11.63 -12.00
CA LEU A 134 5.40 10.34 -12.60
C LEU A 134 4.17 9.79 -13.33
N HIS A 135 4.44 8.95 -14.33
CA HIS A 135 3.42 8.28 -15.16
C HIS A 135 3.81 6.84 -15.49
N ASP A 136 4.86 6.34 -14.87
CA ASP A 136 5.28 4.96 -14.98
C ASP A 136 4.27 4.04 -14.27
N VAL A 137 4.21 2.83 -14.80
CA VAL A 137 3.37 1.75 -14.30
C VAL A 137 4.30 0.63 -13.88
N LEU A 138 4.13 0.13 -12.67
CA LEU A 138 4.81 -1.05 -12.18
C LEU A 138 3.76 -1.98 -11.58
N TYR A 139 3.96 -3.30 -11.65
CA TYR A 139 3.24 -4.20 -10.76
C TYR A 139 4.21 -4.86 -9.80
N PHE A 140 3.75 -5.07 -8.57
CA PHE A 140 4.37 -5.95 -7.61
C PHE A 140 3.81 -7.35 -7.81
N ASP A 141 4.69 -8.31 -8.12
CA ASP A 141 4.34 -9.72 -8.22
C ASP A 141 4.44 -10.37 -6.84
N LEU A 142 3.35 -11.02 -6.44
CA LEU A 142 3.09 -11.61 -5.13
C LEU A 142 3.15 -13.15 -5.17
N SER A 143 3.64 -13.72 -6.26
CA SER A 143 3.84 -15.17 -6.36
C SER A 143 4.70 -15.67 -5.21
N GLN A 144 4.31 -16.79 -4.59
CA GLN A 144 4.83 -17.24 -3.29
C GLN A 144 6.35 -17.52 -3.24
N ALA A 145 7.05 -17.52 -4.38
CA ALA A 145 8.50 -17.79 -4.42
C ALA A 145 9.37 -16.52 -4.54
N HIS A 146 8.91 -15.47 -5.22
CA HIS A 146 9.74 -14.29 -5.49
C HIS A 146 8.87 -13.03 -5.58
N LEU A 147 8.80 -12.29 -4.48
CA LEU A 147 8.28 -10.94 -4.51
C LEU A 147 9.18 -10.08 -5.41
N ARG A 148 8.60 -9.23 -6.27
CA ARG A 148 9.39 -8.25 -7.04
C ARG A 148 8.51 -7.20 -7.71
N TRP A 149 9.09 -6.03 -7.94
CA TRP A 149 8.52 -5.05 -8.85
C TRP A 149 8.89 -5.34 -10.30
N VAL A 150 7.95 -5.17 -11.20
CA VAL A 150 8.13 -5.31 -12.64
C VAL A 150 7.62 -4.06 -13.34
N PRO A 151 8.49 -3.32 -14.05
CA PRO A 151 8.07 -2.20 -14.89
C PRO A 151 7.16 -2.68 -16.02
N VAL A 152 6.11 -1.92 -16.30
CA VAL A 152 5.17 -2.19 -17.40
C VAL A 152 5.39 -1.17 -18.49
N LEU A 153 5.74 -1.64 -19.68
CA LEU A 153 5.70 -0.82 -20.88
C LEU A 153 4.28 -0.81 -21.42
N PHE A 154 3.76 0.36 -21.73
CA PHE A 154 2.45 0.53 -22.34
C PHE A 154 2.52 1.54 -23.48
N LYS A 155 1.63 1.37 -24.46
CA LYS A 155 1.44 2.32 -25.55
C LYS A 155 0.11 3.02 -25.36
N LEU A 156 0.13 4.35 -25.44
CA LEU A 156 -1.08 5.15 -25.46
C LEU A 156 -1.69 5.07 -26.87
N CYS A 157 -2.97 4.71 -26.93
CA CYS A 157 -3.74 4.67 -28.15
C CYS A 157 -4.85 5.72 -28.06
N ASN A 158 -5.08 6.46 -29.14
CA ASN A 158 -6.17 7.44 -29.26
C ASN A 158 -6.12 8.60 -28.24
N ILE A 159 -4.92 9.08 -27.89
CA ILE A 159 -4.75 10.26 -27.03
C ILE A 159 -4.42 11.48 -27.90
N PRO A 160 -5.23 12.56 -27.86
CA PRO A 160 -4.88 13.84 -28.47
C PRO A 160 -3.55 14.37 -27.92
N ASP A 161 -2.70 14.94 -28.78
CA ASP A 161 -1.34 15.39 -28.45
C ASP A 161 -1.24 16.40 -27.28
N VAL A 162 -2.36 16.99 -26.88
CA VAL A 162 -2.45 18.03 -25.83
C VAL A 162 -2.65 17.42 -24.42
N LEU A 163 -2.94 16.12 -24.30
CA LEU A 163 -3.25 15.49 -23.01
C LEU A 163 -2.04 14.79 -22.37
N SER A 164 -1.69 15.22 -21.15
CA SER A 164 -0.73 14.50 -20.31
C SER A 164 -1.42 13.43 -19.48
N ILE A 165 -0.79 12.25 -19.39
CA ILE A 165 -1.23 11.18 -18.48
C ILE A 165 -0.63 11.27 -17.07
N THR A 166 0.34 12.17 -16.87
CA THR A 166 1.02 12.37 -15.58
C THR A 166 0.01 12.88 -14.57
N ARG A 167 -0.15 12.17 -13.44
CA ARG A 167 -1.12 12.56 -12.40
C ARG A 167 -0.68 12.11 -11.01
N VAL A 168 -1.08 12.90 -10.01
CA VAL A 168 -0.81 12.68 -8.58
C VAL A 168 -2.08 13.02 -7.79
N GLY A 169 -2.29 12.37 -6.64
CA GLY A 169 -3.47 12.63 -5.79
C GLY A 169 -4.77 12.04 -6.35
N HIS A 170 -4.66 10.92 -7.04
CA HIS A 170 -5.78 10.19 -7.63
C HIS A 170 -6.08 8.93 -6.80
N SER A 171 -7.27 8.35 -6.99
CA SER A 171 -7.68 7.08 -6.38
C SER A 171 -8.03 6.09 -7.49
N VAL A 172 -7.64 4.82 -7.30
CA VAL A 172 -7.97 3.73 -8.22
C VAL A 172 -8.53 2.58 -7.39
N THR A 173 -9.64 2.02 -7.85
CA THR A 173 -10.24 0.82 -7.29
C THR A 173 -10.53 -0.18 -8.41
N MET A 174 -10.41 -1.47 -8.12
CA MET A 174 -10.83 -2.50 -9.04
C MET A 174 -12.33 -2.74 -8.85
N SER A 175 -13.09 -2.65 -9.94
CA SER A 175 -14.49 -3.09 -10.01
C SER A 175 -14.49 -4.50 -10.58
N LEU A 176 -15.10 -5.45 -9.86
CA LEU A 176 -15.43 -6.77 -10.39
C LEU A 176 -16.82 -6.76 -11.02
#